data_AF-A0A946U973-F1
#
_entry.id   AF-A0A946U973-F1
#
_cell.length_a   1.000
_cell.length_b   1.000
_cell.length_c   1.000
_cell.angle_alpha   90.00
_cell.angle_beta   90.00
_cell.angle_gamma   90.00
#
_symmetry.space_group_name_H-M   'P 1'
#
loop_
_entity.id
_entity.type
_entity.pdbx_description
1 polymer ?
#
loop_
_entity_poly.entity_id
_entity_poly.type
_entity_poly.pdbx_seq_one_letter_code
_entity_poly.pdbx_strand_id
1 'polypeptide(L)'
;MNAWSVNFSDPVPYQQGLDIQHRLLKARQENRIPDTVLVLQHQPVVTLGNRGRDNYLLKTEAEYAAMGIELFHAERGGDVTFHGPGQW
;
A
#
# COMPACT_ATOMS: atom_id res chain seq x y z
N MET A 1 4.27 20.59 -17.94
CA MET A 1 4.03 19.96 -16.63
C MET A 1 5.18 19.02 -16.37
N ASN A 2 5.90 19.21 -15.26
CA ASN A 2 6.94 18.28 -14.85
C ASN A 2 6.31 17.31 -13.85
N ALA A 3 6.72 16.04 -13.89
CA ALA A 3 6.31 15.01 -12.95
C ALA A 3 7.54 14.17 -12.55
N TRP A 4 7.50 13.56 -11.38
CA TRP A 4 8.53 12.65 -10.88
C TRP A 4 8.04 11.21 -10.90
N SER A 5 8.94 10.28 -11.21
CA SER A 5 8.77 8.87 -10.91
C SER A 5 9.78 8.46 -9.84
N VAL A 6 9.29 7.88 -8.75
CA VAL A 6 10.13 7.33 -7.68
C VAL A 6 10.00 5.82 -7.76
N ASN A 7 11.12 5.16 -8.06
CA ASN A 7 11.18 3.72 -8.27
C ASN A 7 11.89 3.06 -7.10
N PHE A 8 11.27 2.04 -6.53
CA PHE A 8 11.83 1.26 -5.43
C PHE A 8 12.39 -0.05 -5.96
N SER A 9 13.63 -0.36 -5.60
CA SER A 9 14.31 -1.59 -6.05
C SER A 9 13.91 -2.81 -5.24
N ASP A 10 13.56 -2.61 -3.96
CA ASP A 10 13.19 -3.68 -3.04
C ASP A 10 11.70 -3.58 -2.65
N PRO A 11 11.04 -4.72 -2.34
CA PRO A 11 9.69 -4.71 -1.80
C PRO A 11 9.56 -3.89 -0.52
N VAL A 12 8.57 -3.01 -0.48
CA VAL A 12 8.35 -2.04 0.60
C VAL A 12 7.26 -2.56 1.57
N PRO A 13 7.48 -2.57 2.89
CA PRO A 13 6.41 -2.81 3.87
C PRO A 13 5.22 -1.87 3.64
N TYR A 14 3.98 -2.35 3.77
CA TYR A 14 2.81 -1.57 3.39
C TYR A 14 2.72 -0.23 4.12
N GLN A 15 2.89 -0.25 5.45
CA GLN A 15 2.87 0.96 6.28
C GLN A 15 3.93 1.98 5.85
N GLN A 16 5.13 1.53 5.50
CA GLN A 16 6.18 2.44 5.04
C GLN A 16 5.82 3.11 3.71
N GLY A 17 5.21 2.35 2.79
CA GLY A 17 4.68 2.90 1.54
C GLY A 17 3.59 3.94 1.79
N LEU A 18 2.68 3.68 2.72
CA LEU A 18 1.61 4.61 3.12
C LEU A 18 2.17 5.91 3.74
N ASP A 19 3.18 5.80 4.62
CA ASP A 19 3.85 6.96 5.21
C ASP A 19 4.50 7.86 4.14
N ILE A 20 5.13 7.25 3.13
CA ILE A 20 5.71 7.97 1.99
C ILE A 20 4.59 8.67 1.20
N GLN A 21 3.49 7.98 0.91
CA GLN A 21 2.34 8.57 0.23
C GLN A 21 1.81 9.80 0.98
N HIS A 22 1.62 9.72 2.31
CA HIS A 22 1.14 10.86 3.11
C HIS A 22 2.10 12.05 3.09
N ARG A 23 3.42 11.81 3.17
CA ARG A 23 4.42 12.88 3.09
C ARG A 23 4.41 13.58 1.73
N LEU A 24 4.33 12.81 0.65
CA LEU A 24 4.29 13.35 -0.71
C LEU A 24 2.97 14.06 -0.99
N LEU A 25 1.84 13.54 -0.52
CA LEU A 25 0.54 14.20 -0.60
C LEU A 25 0.61 15.60 0.03
N LYS A 26 1.11 15.70 1.26
CA LYS A 26 1.27 16.99 1.94
C LYS A 26 2.18 17.95 1.16
N ALA A 27 3.34 17.47 0.71
CA ALA A 27 4.26 18.29 -0.07
C ALA A 27 3.65 18.76 -1.40
N ARG A 28 2.84 17.91 -2.04
CA ARG A 28 2.15 18.25 -3.27
C ARG A 28 1.05 19.29 -3.03
N GLN A 29 0.23 19.14 -2.00
CA GLN A 29 -0.80 20.11 -1.61
C GLN A 29 -0.22 21.50 -1.34
N GLU A 30 0.99 21.55 -0.77
CA GLU A 30 1.74 22.79 -0.50
C GLU A 30 2.54 23.29 -1.72
N ASN A 31 2.38 22.68 -2.91
CA ASN A 31 3.11 22.99 -4.14
C ASN A 31 4.65 22.95 -4.02
N ARG A 32 5.19 22.15 -3.09
CA ARG A 32 6.65 21.99 -2.88
C ARG A 32 7.29 21.00 -3.85
N ILE A 33 6.49 20.12 -4.45
CA ILE A 33 6.94 19.11 -5.42
C ILE A 33 5.96 19.05 -6.60
N PRO A 34 6.39 18.59 -7.79
CA PRO A 34 5.48 18.28 -8.88
C PRO A 34 4.65 17.02 -8.61
N ASP A 35 3.74 16.70 -9.54
CA ASP A 35 3.01 15.43 -9.50
C ASP A 35 4.01 14.26 -9.48
N THR A 36 3.72 13.24 -8.66
CA THR A 36 4.66 12.16 -8.38
C THR A 36 3.96 10.82 -8.50
N VAL A 37 4.59 9.87 -9.20
CA VAL A 37 4.17 8.47 -9.28
C VAL A 37 5.17 7.62 -8.50
N LEU A 38 4.65 6.79 -7.60
CA LEU A 38 5.44 5.77 -6.90
C LEU A 38 5.31 4.45 -7.66
N VAL A 39 6.44 3.84 -8.02
CA VAL A 39 6.50 2.51 -8.64
C VAL A 39 7.24 1.60 -7.68
N LEU A 40 6.52 0.65 -7.10
CA LEU A 40 7.02 -0.24 -6.07
C LEU A 40 6.30 -1.57 -6.11
N GLN A 41 6.88 -2.53 -5.40
CA GLN A 41 6.20 -3.76 -5.01
C GLN A 41 6.11 -3.75 -3.48
N HIS A 42 5.14 -4.46 -2.91
CA HIS A 42 5.04 -4.62 -1.47
C HIS A 42 5.63 -5.94 -0.99
N GLN A 43 6.06 -5.99 0.27
CA GLN A 43 6.12 -7.26 0.99
C GLN A 43 4.70 -7.88 1.04
N PRO A 44 4.55 -9.21 1.18
CA PRO A 44 3.24 -9.85 1.15
C PRO A 44 2.26 -9.23 2.15
N VAL A 45 1.15 -8.68 1.65
CA VAL A 45 0.13 -8.01 2.44
C VAL A 45 -1.25 -8.21 1.83
N VAL A 46 -2.23 -8.48 2.68
CA VAL A 46 -3.66 -8.37 2.37
C VAL A 46 -4.14 -7.03 2.90
N THR A 47 -4.75 -6.21 2.05
CA THR A 47 -5.34 -4.93 2.47
C THR A 47 -6.84 -4.98 2.39
N LEU A 48 -7.51 -4.52 3.43
CA LEU A 48 -8.96 -4.37 3.51
C LEU A 48 -9.32 -2.90 3.34
N GLY A 49 -9.98 -2.55 2.24
CA GLY A 49 -10.46 -1.18 1.98
C GLY A 49 -11.69 -0.80 2.83
N ASN A 50 -12.16 0.43 2.71
CA ASN A 50 -13.30 0.97 3.47
C ASN A 50 -14.64 0.24 3.23
N ARG A 51 -14.79 -0.50 2.12
CA ARG A 51 -15.97 -1.36 1.87
C ARG A 51 -15.69 -2.82 2.20
N GLY A 52 -14.45 -3.13 2.57
CA GLY A 52 -14.05 -4.43 3.02
C GLY A 52 -14.79 -4.79 4.28
N ARG A 53 -15.23 -6.04 4.32
CA ARG A 53 -15.88 -6.64 5.46
C ARG A 53 -15.00 -7.80 5.89
N ASP A 54 -14.82 -7.99 7.19
CA ASP A 54 -13.95 -9.04 7.72
C ASP A 54 -14.38 -10.45 7.29
N ASN A 55 -15.66 -10.63 6.93
CA ASN A 55 -16.20 -11.90 6.43
C ASN A 55 -15.70 -12.30 5.03
N TYR A 56 -14.96 -11.44 4.33
CA TYR A 56 -14.26 -11.81 3.09
C TYR A 56 -12.84 -12.34 3.33
N LEU A 57 -12.32 -12.25 4.56
CA LEU A 57 -11.05 -12.84 4.91
C LEU A 57 -11.21 -14.36 5.04
N LEU A 58 -10.36 -15.11 4.33
CA LEU A 58 -10.37 -16.58 4.36
C LEU A 58 -9.62 -17.13 5.58
N LYS A 59 -8.89 -16.27 6.29
CA LYS A 59 -8.00 -16.59 7.39
C LYS A 59 -8.05 -15.48 8.45
N THR A 60 -7.76 -15.86 9.68
CA THR A 60 -7.51 -14.91 10.76
C THR A 60 -6.20 -14.16 10.54
N GLU A 61 -6.04 -12.99 11.17
CA GLU A 61 -4.78 -12.24 11.15
C GLU A 61 -3.58 -13.10 11.60
N ALA A 62 -3.76 -13.93 12.63
CA ALA A 62 -2.73 -14.83 13.13
C ALA A 62 -2.32 -15.89 12.09
N GLU A 63 -3.27 -16.41 11.32
CA GLU A 63 -2.98 -17.36 10.25
C GLU A 63 -2.28 -16.70 9.05
N TYR A 64 -2.64 -15.47 8.69
CA TYR A 64 -1.89 -14.69 7.69
C TYR A 64 -0.46 -14.39 8.16
N ALA A 65 -0.29 -13.98 9.42
CA ALA A 65 1.01 -13.73 10.01
C ALA A 65 1.89 -14.99 10.02
N ALA A 66 1.32 -16.16 10.32
CA ALA A 66 2.03 -17.44 10.24
C ALA A 66 2.50 -17.80 8.80
N MET A 67 1.85 -17.24 7.78
CA MET A 67 2.25 -17.35 6.37
C MET A 67 3.23 -16.24 5.93
N GLY A 68 3.62 -15.33 6.82
CA GLY A 68 4.43 -14.16 6.49
C GLY A 68 3.69 -13.11 5.66
N ILE A 69 2.36 -13.04 5.80
CA ILE A 69 1.49 -12.07 5.12
C ILE A 69 0.93 -11.10 6.16
N GLU A 70 1.14 -9.80 5.95
CA GLU A 70 0.55 -8.75 6.77
C GLU A 70 -0.95 -8.59 6.44
N LEU A 71 -1.79 -8.26 7.43
CA LEU A 71 -3.16 -7.82 7.21
C LEU A 71 -3.26 -6.34 7.59
N PHE A 72 -3.75 -5.50 6.68
CA PHE A 72 -3.81 -4.06 6.88
C PHE A 72 -5.18 -3.47 6.52
N HIS A 73 -5.72 -2.60 7.38
CA HIS A 73 -6.94 -1.83 7.10
C HIS A 73 -6.59 -0.52 6.41
N ALA A 74 -6.87 -0.44 5.10
CA ALA A 74 -6.50 0.70 4.26
C ALA A 74 -7.69 1.63 4.03
N GLU A 75 -7.44 2.94 4.00
CA GLU A 75 -8.46 3.98 3.79
C GLU A 75 -8.93 4.12 2.33
N ARG A 76 -8.57 3.16 1.47
CA ARG A 76 -8.92 3.16 0.05
C ARG A 76 -10.35 2.66 -0.18
N GLY A 77 -10.92 3.05 -1.32
CA GLY A 77 -12.13 2.39 -1.84
C GLY A 77 -11.88 0.91 -2.17
N GLY A 78 -12.98 0.16 -2.28
CA GLY A 78 -12.95 -1.27 -2.59
C GLY A 78 -12.97 -2.16 -1.34
N ASP A 79 -12.89 -3.45 -1.59
CA ASP A 79 -12.94 -4.55 -0.63
C ASP A 79 -11.51 -5.04 -0.30
N VAL A 80 -11.27 -6.35 -0.39
CA VAL A 80 -9.99 -6.99 -0.07
C VAL A 80 -9.11 -7.16 -1.32
N THR A 81 -7.81 -6.92 -1.18
CA THR A 81 -6.84 -7.30 -2.22
C THR A 81 -5.53 -7.77 -1.62
N PHE A 82 -4.70 -8.42 -2.42
CA PHE A 82 -3.36 -8.87 -2.06
C PHE A 82 -2.30 -8.12 -2.87
N HIS A 83 -1.20 -7.79 -2.20
CA HIS A 83 0.02 -7.27 -2.80
C HIS A 83 1.23 -8.09 -2.34
N GLY A 84 2.21 -8.22 -3.21
CA GLY A 84 3.44 -8.96 -2.92
C GLY A 84 4.47 -8.86 -4.05
N PRO A 85 5.65 -9.46 -3.87
CA PRO A 85 6.66 -9.51 -4.92
C PRO A 85 6.13 -10.17 -6.21
N GLY A 86 6.45 -9.57 -7.35
CA GLY A 86 5.96 -9.90 -8.68
C GLY A 86 4.81 -9.01 -9.18
N GLN A 87 4.20 -8.19 -8.32
CA GLN A 87 3.10 -7.28 -8.68
C GLN A 87 3.60 -5.82 -8.68
N TRP A 88 3.54 -5.16 -9.85
CA TRP A 88 3.94 -3.77 -10.08
C TRP A 88 2.74 -2.85 -10.31
#